data_AF-A0A520C2L5-F1
#
_entry.id   AF-A0A520C2L5-F1
#
_cell.length_a   1.000
_cell.length_b   1.000
_cell.length_c   1.000
_cell.angle_alpha   90.00
_cell.angle_beta   90.00
_cell.angle_gamma   90.00
#
_symmetry.space_group_name_H-M   'P 1'
#
loop_
_entity.id
_entity.type
_entity.pdbx_description
1 polymer ?
#
loop_
_entity_poly.entity_id
_entity_poly.type
_entity_poly.pdbx_seq_one_letter_code
_entity_poly.pdbx_strand_id
1 'polypeptide(L)'
;MATSANERLADEAIHHALDLHAYSNGVVRRLLALLARTDARLFTQLQIALGTLDPESFTVQRLELLLQSVRRLNAEVYAQFSEALTADLRDLAGTEAQYHAELFRAVLPVQLNVASVAQDQVYAAAMSRPMQGRLLKEWAASIEGDRMTRIRDNLRQGYVEGKTTAQMVTELRGTRAKGYSDGIIEIDRRNAAAVVRTAVSHVAGTARDQFNRANIDLIKAEQWLATLDSRTSSICRLRDHKQYTPGDHKPIGHSLPWLAGPGRAHWQCRSCSAPITKSWEELGGLAGPDLSATERASMDGQVPAELDYGGWLAKQSAARQDEVLGPTRGALLRRGGMTLDKFANDKGVQLTLDQLRERNAAAFKRAGI
;
A
#
# COMPACT_ATOMS: atom_id res chain seq x y z
N MET A 1 33.65 -2.16 9.18
CA MET A 1 33.11 -1.65 10.45
C MET A 1 31.96 -2.56 10.83
N ALA A 2 31.72 -2.83 12.11
CA ALA A 2 30.57 -3.64 12.52
C ALA A 2 29.28 -2.87 12.20
N THR A 3 28.33 -3.52 11.53
CA THR A 3 27.03 -2.95 11.17
C THR A 3 26.24 -2.62 12.43
N SER A 4 25.72 -1.41 12.55
CA SER A 4 24.98 -1.01 13.76
C SER A 4 23.58 -1.63 13.83
N ALA A 5 22.97 -1.61 15.01
CA ALA A 5 21.60 -2.07 15.22
C ALA A 5 20.62 -1.36 14.29
N ASN A 6 20.77 -0.04 14.13
CA ASN A 6 19.93 0.78 13.27
C ASN A 6 20.11 0.45 11.78
N GLU A 7 21.31 0.09 11.35
CA GLU A 7 21.56 -0.37 9.97
C GLU A 7 20.91 -1.72 9.70
N ARG A 8 21.08 -2.68 10.62
CA ARG A 8 20.41 -3.99 10.51
C ARG A 8 18.89 -3.86 10.48
N LEU A 9 18.30 -3.01 11.32
CA LEU A 9 16.85 -2.79 11.34
C LEU A 9 16.32 -2.17 10.04
N ALA A 10 17.07 -1.25 9.43
CA ALA A 10 16.70 -0.66 8.16
C ALA A 10 16.78 -1.67 7.01
N ASP A 11 17.86 -2.45 6.94
CA ASP A 11 18.05 -3.48 5.92
C ASP A 11 16.95 -4.56 6.01
N GLU A 12 16.68 -5.08 7.21
CA GLU A 12 15.62 -6.07 7.43
C GLU A 12 14.23 -5.48 7.15
N ALA A 13 13.99 -4.19 7.42
CA ALA A 13 12.74 -3.54 7.04
C ALA A 13 12.55 -3.47 5.51
N ILE A 14 13.62 -3.31 4.74
CA ILE A 14 13.58 -3.31 3.27
C ILE A 14 13.36 -4.73 2.74
N HIS A 15 14.11 -5.72 3.25
CA HIS A 15 13.94 -7.12 2.87
C HIS A 15 12.53 -7.62 3.15
N HIS A 16 12.04 -7.40 4.37
CA HIS A 16 10.68 -7.78 4.75
C HIS A 16 9.60 -7.07 3.92
N ALA A 17 9.84 -5.81 3.53
CA ALA A 17 8.92 -5.12 2.62
C ALA A 17 8.84 -5.80 1.25
N LEU A 18 9.97 -6.29 0.70
CA LEU A 18 9.99 -7.05 -0.56
C LEU A 18 9.25 -8.39 -0.42
N ASP A 19 9.48 -9.10 0.68
CA ASP A 19 8.78 -10.36 0.98
C ASP A 19 7.28 -10.15 1.14
N LEU A 20 6.87 -9.07 1.81
CA LEU A 20 5.47 -8.70 1.95
C LEU A 20 4.84 -8.38 0.58
N HIS A 21 5.57 -7.73 -0.34
CA HIS A 21 5.10 -7.52 -1.72
C HIS A 21 4.93 -8.83 -2.48
N ALA A 22 5.85 -9.78 -2.32
CA ALA A 22 5.76 -11.10 -2.93
C ALA A 22 4.57 -11.90 -2.36
N TYR A 23 4.41 -11.91 -1.03
CA TYR A 23 3.27 -12.50 -0.34
C TYR A 23 1.95 -11.92 -0.82
N SER A 24 1.86 -10.59 -0.84
CA SER A 24 0.67 -9.85 -1.30
C SER A 24 0.28 -10.23 -2.74
N ASN A 25 1.26 -10.36 -3.64
CA ASN A 25 1.02 -10.83 -5.00
C ASN A 25 0.57 -12.30 -5.06
N GLY A 26 1.05 -13.15 -4.15
CA GLY A 26 0.56 -14.52 -3.95
C GLY A 26 -0.92 -14.55 -3.55
N VAL A 27 -1.29 -13.78 -2.52
CA VAL A 27 -2.67 -13.65 -2.03
C VAL A 27 -3.59 -13.15 -3.16
N VAL A 28 -3.19 -12.07 -3.86
CA VAL A 28 -3.96 -11.54 -5.01
C VAL A 28 -4.19 -12.61 -6.07
N ARG A 29 -3.16 -13.34 -6.48
CA ARG A 29 -3.30 -14.39 -7.52
C ARG A 29 -4.29 -15.47 -7.09
N ARG A 30 -4.19 -15.95 -5.84
CA ARG A 30 -5.09 -16.97 -5.29
C ARG A 30 -6.53 -16.48 -5.22
N LEU A 31 -6.76 -15.27 -4.69
CA LEU A 31 -8.10 -14.73 -4.52
C LEU A 31 -8.76 -14.34 -5.86
N LEU A 32 -7.99 -13.80 -6.82
CA LEU A 32 -8.51 -13.55 -8.16
C LEU A 32 -8.81 -14.85 -8.93
N ALA A 33 -8.13 -15.96 -8.61
CA ALA A 33 -8.47 -17.26 -9.17
C ALA A 33 -9.82 -17.79 -8.65
N LEU A 34 -10.21 -17.47 -7.40
CA LEU A 34 -11.57 -17.75 -6.90
C LEU A 34 -12.62 -17.00 -7.74
N LEU A 35 -12.42 -15.71 -7.95
CA LEU A 35 -13.32 -14.89 -8.79
C LEU A 35 -13.38 -15.47 -10.22
N ALA A 36 -12.23 -15.76 -10.83
CA ALA A 36 -12.15 -16.29 -12.19
C ALA A 36 -12.93 -17.59 -12.41
N ARG A 37 -12.92 -18.50 -11.42
CA ARG A 37 -13.69 -19.76 -11.50
C ARG A 37 -15.19 -19.49 -11.55
N THR A 38 -15.68 -18.53 -10.77
CA THR A 38 -17.09 -18.15 -10.76
C THR A 38 -17.47 -17.32 -11.97
N ASP A 39 -16.57 -16.51 -12.52
CA ASP A 39 -16.81 -15.67 -13.71
C ASP A 39 -17.34 -16.51 -14.89
N ALA A 40 -16.75 -17.68 -15.15
CA ALA A 40 -17.20 -18.58 -16.22
C ALA A 40 -18.65 -19.07 -16.02
N ARG A 41 -19.00 -19.46 -14.79
CA ARG A 41 -20.36 -19.87 -14.43
C ARG A 41 -21.33 -18.70 -14.50
N LEU A 42 -20.90 -17.52 -14.05
CA LEU A 42 -21.66 -16.27 -14.10
C LEU A 42 -22.00 -15.89 -15.54
N PHE A 43 -21.05 -15.92 -16.47
CA PHE A 43 -21.32 -15.61 -17.88
C PHE A 43 -22.24 -16.63 -18.55
N THR A 44 -22.12 -17.91 -18.19
CA THR A 44 -23.03 -18.96 -18.69
C THR A 44 -24.46 -18.70 -18.21
N GLN A 45 -24.64 -18.37 -16.92
CA GLN A 45 -25.95 -18.04 -16.36
C GLN A 45 -26.53 -16.75 -16.97
N LEU A 46 -25.70 -15.75 -17.21
CA LEU A 46 -26.11 -14.54 -17.93
C LEU A 46 -26.60 -14.84 -19.34
N GLN A 47 -25.89 -15.68 -20.10
CA GLN A 47 -26.33 -16.06 -21.45
C GLN A 47 -27.68 -16.79 -21.44
N ILE A 48 -27.88 -17.72 -20.50
CA ILE A 48 -29.15 -18.44 -20.35
C ILE A 48 -30.27 -17.47 -19.97
N ALA A 49 -30.04 -16.63 -18.95
CA ALA A 49 -31.05 -15.71 -18.44
C ALA A 49 -31.47 -14.70 -19.52
N LEU A 50 -30.51 -14.11 -20.23
CA LEU A 50 -30.76 -13.12 -21.28
C LEU A 50 -31.21 -13.74 -22.60
N GLY A 51 -30.92 -15.02 -22.86
CA GLY A 51 -31.40 -15.73 -24.05
C GLY A 51 -32.91 -15.96 -24.08
N THR A 52 -33.55 -15.95 -22.91
CA THR A 52 -35.01 -16.09 -22.75
C THR A 52 -35.77 -14.75 -22.79
N LEU A 53 -35.03 -13.65 -22.99
CA LEU A 53 -35.57 -12.29 -22.94
C LEU A 53 -36.05 -11.90 -24.34
N ASP A 54 -37.36 -11.86 -24.52
CA ASP A 54 -37.98 -11.29 -25.72
C ASP A 54 -37.76 -9.76 -25.69
N PRO A 55 -37.14 -9.17 -26.74
CA PRO A 55 -36.89 -7.73 -26.83
C PRO A 55 -38.14 -6.89 -26.58
N GLU A 56 -39.33 -7.31 -27.02
CA GLU A 56 -40.56 -6.52 -26.84
C GLU A 56 -41.07 -6.53 -25.38
N SER A 57 -40.53 -7.42 -24.55
CA SER A 57 -40.98 -7.67 -23.17
C SER A 57 -40.02 -7.18 -22.09
N PHE A 58 -38.97 -6.44 -22.46
CA PHE A 58 -37.95 -5.98 -21.53
C PHE A 58 -38.51 -4.93 -20.56
N THR A 59 -38.32 -5.18 -19.27
CA THR A 59 -38.52 -4.21 -18.20
C THR A 59 -37.37 -4.29 -17.21
N VAL A 60 -37.14 -3.21 -16.47
CA VAL A 60 -36.15 -3.21 -15.39
C VAL A 60 -36.49 -4.31 -14.38
N GLN A 61 -37.76 -4.48 -13.97
CA GLN A 61 -38.14 -5.55 -13.04
C GLN A 61 -37.82 -6.95 -13.59
N ARG A 62 -38.09 -7.20 -14.88
CA ARG A 62 -37.80 -8.50 -15.50
C ARG A 62 -36.31 -8.78 -15.57
N LEU A 63 -35.49 -7.79 -15.92
CA LEU A 63 -34.04 -7.92 -15.89
C LEU A 63 -33.55 -8.25 -14.47
N GLU A 64 -34.08 -7.59 -13.43
CA GLU A 64 -33.69 -7.89 -12.05
C GLU A 64 -34.04 -9.31 -11.60
N LEU A 65 -35.22 -9.82 -12.01
CA LEU A 65 -35.60 -11.21 -11.76
C LEU A 65 -34.65 -12.19 -12.45
N LEU A 66 -34.29 -11.92 -13.70
CA LEU A 66 -33.35 -12.74 -14.47
C LEU A 66 -31.93 -12.73 -13.89
N LEU A 67 -31.52 -11.63 -13.26
CA LEU A 67 -30.23 -11.50 -12.61
C LEU A 67 -30.19 -12.08 -11.18
N GLN A 68 -31.28 -12.65 -10.66
CA GLN A 68 -31.30 -13.18 -9.30
C GLN A 68 -30.31 -14.35 -9.09
N SER A 69 -30.15 -15.23 -10.07
CA SER A 69 -29.14 -16.31 -10.01
C SER A 69 -27.72 -15.74 -10.05
N VAL A 70 -27.48 -14.75 -10.90
CA VAL A 70 -26.20 -14.05 -11.05
C VAL A 70 -25.80 -13.34 -9.75
N ARG A 71 -26.75 -12.63 -9.12
CA ARG A 71 -26.56 -11.97 -7.82
C ARG A 71 -26.19 -12.97 -6.73
N ARG A 72 -26.88 -14.11 -6.65
CA ARG A 72 -26.56 -15.17 -5.68
C ARG A 72 -25.16 -15.73 -5.88
N LEU A 73 -24.77 -16.01 -7.13
CA LEU A 73 -23.41 -16.49 -7.44
C LEU A 73 -22.34 -15.45 -7.12
N ASN A 74 -22.62 -14.17 -7.36
CA ASN A 74 -21.73 -13.07 -6.99
C ASN A 74 -21.55 -13.00 -5.47
N ALA A 75 -22.65 -12.95 -4.72
CA ALA A 75 -22.61 -12.92 -3.26
C ALA A 75 -21.85 -14.11 -2.68
N GLU A 76 -22.09 -15.32 -3.19
CA GLU A 76 -21.40 -16.54 -2.76
C GLU A 76 -19.88 -16.47 -2.97
N VAL A 77 -19.42 -16.04 -4.16
CA VAL A 77 -17.98 -15.97 -4.43
C VAL A 77 -17.30 -14.85 -3.63
N TYR A 78 -17.98 -13.72 -3.40
CA TYR A 78 -17.42 -12.65 -2.56
C TYR A 78 -17.42 -13.00 -1.07
N ALA A 79 -18.36 -13.83 -0.61
CA ALA A 79 -18.31 -14.40 0.74
C ALA A 79 -17.06 -15.29 0.90
N GLN A 80 -16.83 -16.23 -0.02
CA GLN A 80 -15.64 -17.09 -0.02
C GLN A 80 -14.33 -16.27 -0.14
N PHE A 81 -14.33 -15.26 -1.00
CA PHE A 81 -13.20 -14.33 -1.15
C PHE A 81 -12.90 -13.61 0.17
N SER A 82 -13.94 -13.09 0.82
CA SER A 82 -13.80 -12.33 2.06
C SER A 82 -13.35 -13.20 3.22
N GLU A 83 -13.88 -14.42 3.32
CA GLU A 83 -13.47 -15.41 4.31
C GLU A 83 -11.98 -15.79 4.13
N ALA A 84 -11.57 -16.10 2.90
CA ALA A 84 -10.18 -16.44 2.59
C ALA A 84 -9.22 -15.27 2.89
N LEU A 85 -9.59 -14.04 2.48
CA LEU A 85 -8.80 -12.85 2.80
C LEU A 85 -8.73 -12.62 4.32
N THR A 86 -9.83 -12.81 5.04
CA THR A 86 -9.89 -12.65 6.50
C THR A 86 -8.94 -13.62 7.20
N ALA A 87 -8.91 -14.89 6.77
CA ALA A 87 -7.96 -15.88 7.27
C ALA A 87 -6.50 -15.45 7.01
N ASP A 88 -6.19 -15.08 5.75
CA ASP A 88 -4.85 -14.62 5.36
C ASP A 88 -4.37 -13.41 6.17
N LEU A 89 -5.26 -12.45 6.46
CA LEU A 89 -4.95 -11.25 7.24
C LEU A 89 -4.78 -11.57 8.73
N ARG A 90 -5.50 -12.56 9.26
CA ARG A 90 -5.34 -12.99 10.65
C ARG A 90 -4.03 -13.73 10.88
N ASP A 91 -3.64 -14.60 9.95
CA ASP A 91 -2.36 -15.31 10.00
C ASP A 91 -1.18 -14.34 9.82
N LEU A 92 -1.33 -13.38 8.89
CA LEU A 92 -0.35 -12.31 8.72
C LEU A 92 -0.19 -11.49 10.00
N ALA A 93 -1.27 -11.14 10.69
CA ALA A 93 -1.18 -10.39 11.95
C ALA A 93 -0.34 -11.13 13.02
N GLY A 94 -0.44 -12.47 13.08
CA GLY A 94 0.39 -13.28 13.98
C GLY A 94 1.85 -13.32 13.55
N THR A 95 2.08 -13.52 12.25
CA THR A 95 3.42 -13.54 11.64
C THR A 95 4.16 -12.22 11.86
N GLU A 96 3.50 -11.09 11.61
CA GLU A 96 4.10 -9.76 11.77
C GLU A 96 4.39 -9.43 13.24
N ALA A 97 3.51 -9.84 14.17
CA ALA A 97 3.72 -9.65 15.59
C ALA A 97 4.96 -10.42 16.10
N GLN A 98 5.15 -11.65 15.63
CA GLN A 98 6.31 -12.48 15.94
C GLN A 98 7.58 -11.92 15.29
N TYR A 99 7.53 -11.61 14.00
CA TYR A 99 8.64 -11.09 13.21
C TYR A 99 9.30 -9.89 13.89
N HIS A 100 8.52 -8.88 14.31
CA HIS A 100 9.09 -7.69 14.94
C HIS A 100 9.77 -7.99 16.29
N ALA A 101 9.19 -8.86 17.11
CA ALA A 101 9.76 -9.26 18.39
C ALA A 101 11.07 -10.06 18.20
N GLU A 102 11.09 -10.98 17.24
CA GLU A 102 12.27 -11.78 16.90
C GLU A 102 13.39 -10.93 16.33
N LEU A 103 13.07 -10.01 15.41
CA LEU A 103 14.03 -9.06 14.85
C LEU A 103 14.68 -8.23 15.95
N PHE A 104 13.89 -7.65 16.87
CA PHE A 104 14.44 -6.85 17.96
C PHE A 104 15.32 -7.69 18.90
N ARG A 105 14.92 -8.92 19.26
CA ARG A 105 15.76 -9.80 20.10
C ARG A 105 17.05 -10.24 19.40
N ALA A 106 17.04 -10.34 18.07
CA ALA A 106 18.22 -10.71 17.28
C ALA A 106 19.18 -9.53 17.03
N VAL A 107 18.68 -8.30 17.10
CA VAL A 107 19.46 -7.08 16.82
C VAL A 107 19.93 -6.40 18.11
N LEU A 108 19.11 -6.38 19.15
CA LEU A 108 19.39 -5.67 20.39
C LEU A 108 20.09 -6.57 21.42
N PRO A 109 20.85 -5.99 22.37
CA PRO A 109 21.41 -6.72 23.50
C PRO A 109 20.34 -7.48 24.29
N VAL A 110 20.66 -8.72 24.71
CA VAL A 110 19.72 -9.63 25.38
C VAL A 110 19.20 -9.13 26.73
N GLN A 111 19.90 -8.16 27.32
CA GLN A 111 19.57 -7.50 28.59
C GLN A 111 18.43 -6.48 28.42
N LEU A 112 18.14 -6.03 27.20
CA LEU A 112 17.01 -5.14 26.94
C LEU A 112 15.71 -5.93 26.85
N ASN A 113 14.70 -5.48 27.58
CA ASN A 113 13.39 -6.10 27.57
C ASN A 113 12.60 -5.69 26.32
N VAL A 114 12.40 -6.63 25.39
CA VAL A 114 11.59 -6.43 24.19
C VAL A 114 10.17 -6.95 24.43
N ALA A 115 9.22 -6.02 24.50
CA ALA A 115 7.81 -6.34 24.63
C ALA A 115 7.26 -7.00 23.36
N SER A 116 6.49 -8.08 23.52
CA SER A 116 5.72 -8.71 22.45
C SER A 116 4.30 -8.16 22.37
N VAL A 117 3.70 -8.20 21.19
CA VAL A 117 2.27 -7.87 20.98
C VAL A 117 1.51 -9.15 20.62
N ALA A 118 0.32 -9.33 21.17
CA ALA A 118 -0.51 -10.50 20.86
C ALA A 118 -1.15 -10.41 19.46
N GLN A 119 -1.26 -11.54 18.77
CA GLN A 119 -1.90 -11.64 17.45
C GLN A 119 -3.30 -11.03 17.43
N ASP A 120 -4.16 -11.37 18.40
CA ASP A 120 -5.54 -10.88 18.45
C ASP A 120 -5.60 -9.35 18.66
N GLN A 121 -4.64 -8.79 19.38
CA GLN A 121 -4.53 -7.33 19.55
C GLN A 121 -4.15 -6.65 18.23
N VAL A 122 -3.18 -7.18 17.48
CA VAL A 122 -2.79 -6.65 16.18
C VAL A 122 -3.95 -6.74 15.19
N TYR A 123 -4.59 -7.91 15.12
CA TYR A 123 -5.71 -8.14 14.21
C TYR A 123 -6.91 -7.23 14.53
N ALA A 124 -7.30 -7.13 15.79
CA ALA A 124 -8.37 -6.22 16.22
C ALA A 124 -8.04 -4.74 15.93
N ALA A 125 -6.79 -4.33 16.13
CA ALA A 125 -6.34 -2.98 15.80
C ALA A 125 -6.41 -2.71 14.28
N ALA A 126 -6.02 -3.67 13.45
CA ALA A 126 -6.09 -3.53 12.00
C ALA A 126 -7.54 -3.44 11.49
N MET A 127 -8.44 -4.26 12.04
CA MET A 127 -9.86 -4.30 11.63
C MET A 127 -10.68 -3.10 12.13
N SER A 128 -10.26 -2.46 13.23
CA SER A 128 -10.94 -1.28 13.80
C SER A 128 -10.47 0.05 13.21
N ARG A 129 -9.30 0.07 12.55
CA ARG A 129 -8.75 1.27 11.91
C ARG A 129 -9.19 1.38 10.46
N PRO A 130 -9.60 2.57 9.99
CA PRO A 130 -9.90 2.79 8.57
C PRO A 130 -8.67 2.54 7.69
N MET A 131 -8.88 1.79 6.61
CA MET A 131 -7.96 1.63 5.49
C MET A 131 -8.50 2.46 4.31
N GLN A 132 -7.76 3.46 3.85
CA GLN A 132 -8.18 4.32 2.73
C GLN A 132 -9.58 4.94 2.95
N GLY A 133 -9.86 5.36 4.18
CA GLY A 133 -11.11 6.05 4.55
C GLY A 133 -12.28 5.15 4.94
N ARG A 134 -12.15 3.81 4.88
CA ARG A 134 -13.21 2.86 5.24
C ARG A 134 -12.64 1.63 5.95
N LEU A 135 -13.44 0.93 6.73
CA LEU A 135 -13.06 -0.34 7.35
C LEU A 135 -12.93 -1.45 6.31
N LEU A 136 -12.12 -2.48 6.59
CA LEU A 136 -11.94 -3.63 5.69
C LEU A 136 -13.27 -4.32 5.34
N LYS A 137 -14.17 -4.47 6.32
CA LYS A 137 -15.51 -5.02 6.10
C LYS A 137 -16.36 -4.19 5.12
N GLU A 138 -16.18 -2.87 5.13
CA GLU A 138 -16.92 -1.96 4.24
C GLU A 138 -16.38 -2.02 2.81
N TRP A 139 -15.07 -2.21 2.65
CA TRP A 139 -14.45 -2.49 1.35
C TRP A 139 -14.91 -3.83 0.78
N ALA A 140 -14.95 -4.88 1.61
CA ALA A 140 -15.45 -6.19 1.21
C ALA A 140 -16.91 -6.12 0.73
N ALA A 141 -17.75 -5.33 1.40
CA ALA A 141 -19.14 -5.11 0.97
C ALA A 141 -19.24 -4.30 -0.34
N SER A 142 -18.41 -3.27 -0.54
CA SER A 142 -18.51 -2.45 -1.76
C SER A 142 -18.05 -3.19 -3.01
N ILE A 143 -16.99 -4.00 -2.95
CA ILE A 143 -16.48 -4.68 -4.16
C ILE A 143 -17.51 -5.67 -4.74
N GLU A 144 -18.34 -6.29 -3.90
CA GLU A 144 -19.42 -7.19 -4.30
C GLU A 144 -20.55 -6.40 -5.00
N GLY A 145 -21.04 -5.35 -4.34
CA GLY A 145 -22.14 -4.52 -4.85
C GLY A 145 -21.79 -3.69 -6.08
N ASP A 146 -20.57 -3.15 -6.15
CA ASP A 146 -20.08 -2.36 -7.29
C ASP A 146 -20.03 -3.20 -8.56
N ARG A 147 -19.58 -4.45 -8.43
CA ARG A 147 -19.56 -5.40 -9.55
C ARG A 147 -20.97 -5.70 -10.07
N MET A 148 -21.92 -5.97 -9.17
CA MET A 148 -23.31 -6.22 -9.59
C MET A 148 -23.96 -5.01 -10.24
N THR A 149 -23.68 -3.82 -9.71
CA THR A 149 -24.11 -2.54 -10.28
C THR A 149 -23.58 -2.40 -11.71
N ARG A 150 -22.29 -2.64 -11.90
CA ARG A 150 -21.63 -2.57 -13.20
C ARG A 150 -22.19 -3.57 -14.22
N ILE A 151 -22.43 -4.81 -13.81
CA ILE A 151 -23.08 -5.83 -14.66
C ILE A 151 -24.46 -5.33 -15.09
N ARG A 152 -25.29 -4.93 -14.13
CA ARG A 152 -26.66 -4.46 -14.39
C ARG A 152 -26.69 -3.25 -15.31
N ASP A 153 -25.82 -2.26 -15.06
CA ASP A 153 -25.82 -1.01 -15.81
C ASP A 153 -25.33 -1.23 -17.26
N ASN A 154 -24.35 -2.12 -17.48
CA ASN A 154 -23.96 -2.51 -18.83
C ASN A 154 -25.09 -3.25 -19.57
N LEU A 155 -25.80 -4.16 -18.92
CA LEU A 155 -26.92 -4.88 -19.57
C LEU A 155 -28.07 -3.94 -19.93
N ARG A 156 -28.39 -2.98 -19.06
CA ARG A 156 -29.39 -1.94 -19.34
C ARG A 156 -28.97 -1.08 -20.53
N GLN A 157 -27.72 -0.63 -20.54
CA GLN A 157 -27.18 0.18 -21.62
C GLN A 157 -27.18 -0.58 -22.95
N GLY A 158 -26.72 -1.83 -22.94
CA GLY A 158 -26.67 -2.65 -24.14
C GLY A 158 -28.07 -2.95 -24.71
N TYR A 159 -29.07 -3.13 -23.85
CA TYR A 159 -30.44 -3.26 -24.29
C TYR A 159 -30.95 -1.97 -24.98
N VAL A 160 -30.71 -0.79 -24.40
CA VAL A 160 -31.08 0.51 -25.01
C VAL A 160 -30.40 0.71 -26.36
N GLU A 161 -29.17 0.23 -26.51
CA GLU A 161 -28.40 0.29 -27.75
C GLU A 161 -28.79 -0.78 -28.78
N GLY A 162 -29.76 -1.66 -28.48
CA GLY A 162 -30.18 -2.74 -29.37
C GLY A 162 -29.15 -3.86 -29.52
N LYS A 163 -28.23 -4.03 -28.55
CA LYS A 163 -27.22 -5.09 -28.57
C LYS A 163 -27.84 -6.46 -28.34
N THR A 164 -27.29 -7.45 -29.03
CA THR A 164 -27.58 -8.86 -28.77
C THR A 164 -27.03 -9.29 -27.41
N THR A 165 -27.64 -10.33 -26.83
CA THR A 165 -27.13 -11.00 -25.61
C THR A 165 -25.65 -11.37 -25.72
N ALA A 166 -25.22 -11.88 -26.88
CA ALA A 166 -23.83 -12.27 -27.10
C ALA A 166 -22.87 -11.07 -27.06
N GLN A 167 -23.26 -9.92 -27.62
CA GLN A 167 -22.47 -8.69 -27.57
C GLN A 167 -22.36 -8.16 -26.14
N MET A 168 -23.48 -8.05 -25.41
CA MET A 168 -23.48 -7.59 -24.02
C MET A 168 -22.60 -8.48 -23.11
N VAL A 169 -22.73 -9.80 -23.21
CA VAL A 169 -21.89 -10.73 -22.43
C VAL A 169 -20.41 -10.63 -22.82
N THR A 170 -20.11 -10.39 -24.11
CA THR A 170 -18.74 -10.19 -24.58
C THR A 170 -18.14 -8.88 -24.05
N GLU A 171 -18.91 -7.80 -23.95
CA GLU A 171 -18.44 -6.54 -23.33
C GLU A 171 -18.17 -6.70 -21.83
N LEU A 172 -19.01 -7.45 -21.11
CA LEU A 172 -18.76 -7.76 -19.71
C LEU A 172 -17.49 -8.55 -19.50
N ARG A 173 -17.32 -9.62 -20.30
CA ARG A 173 -16.20 -10.57 -20.16
C ARG A 173 -14.90 -10.06 -20.77
N GLY A 174 -14.97 -9.30 -21.85
CA GLY A 174 -13.85 -9.03 -22.73
C GLY A 174 -13.60 -10.13 -23.75
N THR A 175 -12.57 -9.92 -24.57
CA THR A 175 -12.21 -10.77 -25.70
C THR A 175 -10.98 -11.61 -25.41
N ARG A 176 -10.95 -12.84 -25.94
CA ARG A 176 -9.78 -13.72 -25.80
C ARG A 176 -8.54 -13.11 -26.47
N ALA A 177 -8.71 -12.37 -27.57
CA ALA A 177 -7.63 -11.71 -28.29
C ALA A 177 -6.84 -10.72 -27.42
N LYS A 178 -7.49 -10.06 -26.45
CA LYS A 178 -6.86 -9.15 -25.48
C LYS A 178 -6.68 -9.80 -24.10
N GLY A 179 -6.76 -11.13 -24.01
CA GLY A 179 -6.69 -11.83 -22.72
C GLY A 179 -7.74 -11.35 -21.71
N TYR A 180 -8.91 -10.91 -22.19
CA TYR A 180 -10.03 -10.36 -21.41
C TYR A 180 -9.76 -9.00 -20.74
N SER A 181 -8.63 -8.35 -21.02
CA SER A 181 -8.27 -7.07 -20.39
C SER A 181 -9.17 -5.89 -20.81
N ASP A 182 -9.97 -6.09 -21.86
CA ASP A 182 -10.95 -5.17 -22.42
C ASP A 182 -12.38 -5.40 -21.87
N GLY A 183 -12.56 -6.37 -20.98
CA GLY A 183 -13.83 -6.62 -20.33
C GLY A 183 -14.15 -5.59 -19.24
N ILE A 184 -15.42 -5.26 -19.09
CA ILE A 184 -15.88 -4.33 -18.06
C ILE A 184 -15.59 -4.89 -16.64
N ILE A 185 -15.70 -6.21 -16.43
CA ILE A 185 -15.43 -6.85 -15.13
C ILE A 185 -13.94 -6.84 -14.76
N GLU A 186 -13.04 -6.58 -15.72
CA GLU A 186 -11.61 -6.40 -15.41
C GLU A 186 -11.36 -5.21 -14.48
N ILE A 187 -12.23 -4.20 -14.48
CA ILE A 187 -12.21 -3.11 -13.49
C ILE A 187 -12.35 -3.67 -12.08
N ASP A 188 -13.31 -4.57 -11.87
CA ASP A 188 -13.61 -5.14 -10.56
C ASP A 188 -12.47 -6.06 -10.10
N ARG A 189 -11.82 -6.77 -11.03
CA ARG A 189 -10.61 -7.57 -10.75
C ARG A 189 -9.44 -6.71 -10.30
N ARG A 190 -9.19 -5.58 -10.99
CA ARG A 190 -8.13 -4.62 -10.60
C ARG A 190 -8.43 -3.96 -9.26
N ASN A 191 -9.68 -3.61 -9.00
CA ASN A 191 -10.11 -3.04 -7.73
C ASN A 191 -9.94 -4.04 -6.58
N ALA A 192 -10.39 -5.28 -6.76
CA ALA A 192 -10.18 -6.35 -5.78
C ALA A 192 -8.68 -6.56 -5.49
N ALA A 193 -7.84 -6.58 -6.53
CA ALA A 193 -6.39 -6.68 -6.35
C ALA A 193 -5.81 -5.50 -5.53
N ALA A 194 -6.26 -4.27 -5.82
CA ALA A 194 -5.82 -3.10 -5.07
C ALA A 194 -6.25 -3.14 -3.60
N VAL A 195 -7.48 -3.59 -3.32
CA VAL A 195 -7.99 -3.81 -1.95
C VAL A 195 -7.16 -4.84 -1.22
N VAL A 196 -6.91 -6.01 -1.80
CA VAL A 196 -6.10 -7.07 -1.18
C VAL A 196 -4.69 -6.58 -0.87
N ARG A 197 -4.02 -5.94 -1.83
CA ARG A 197 -2.65 -5.42 -1.59
C ARG A 197 -2.61 -4.41 -0.46
N THR A 198 -3.57 -3.51 -0.44
CA THR A 198 -3.64 -2.45 0.57
C THR A 198 -4.02 -3.03 1.93
N ALA A 199 -4.86 -4.06 1.99
CA ALA A 199 -5.21 -4.76 3.23
C ALA A 199 -4.01 -5.46 3.87
N VAL A 200 -3.19 -6.14 3.06
CA VAL A 200 -1.94 -6.77 3.51
C VAL A 200 -1.00 -5.72 4.11
N SER A 201 -0.73 -4.63 3.38
CA SER A 201 0.12 -3.54 3.90
C SER A 201 -0.48 -2.82 5.11
N HIS A 202 -1.81 -2.76 5.21
CA HIS A 202 -2.53 -2.19 6.35
C HIS A 202 -2.33 -3.00 7.62
N VAL A 203 -2.45 -4.33 7.53
CA VAL A 203 -2.21 -5.24 8.67
C VAL A 203 -0.76 -5.21 9.11
N ALA A 204 0.19 -5.39 8.18
CA ALA A 204 1.63 -5.36 8.48
C ALA A 204 2.04 -4.02 9.09
N GLY A 205 1.56 -2.93 8.51
CA GLY A 205 1.78 -1.61 9.05
C GLY A 205 1.17 -1.40 10.45
N THR A 206 -0.03 -1.93 10.71
CA THR A 206 -0.64 -1.83 12.03
C THR A 206 0.10 -2.67 13.07
N ALA A 207 0.60 -3.84 12.70
CA ALA A 207 1.44 -4.67 13.56
C ALA A 207 2.70 -3.90 13.99
N ARG A 208 3.37 -3.27 13.03
CA ARG A 208 4.54 -2.41 13.29
C ARG A 208 4.22 -1.25 14.22
N ASP A 209 3.13 -0.52 13.97
CA ASP A 209 2.70 0.59 14.85
C ASP A 209 2.49 0.10 16.30
N GLN A 210 1.80 -1.04 16.48
CA GLN A 210 1.52 -1.60 17.81
C GLN A 210 2.81 -2.03 18.50
N PHE A 211 3.71 -2.70 17.76
CA PHE A 211 5.00 -3.14 18.27
C PHE A 211 5.89 -1.97 18.68
N ASN A 212 6.03 -0.96 17.82
CA ASN A 212 6.82 0.24 18.10
C ASN A 212 6.27 0.99 19.33
N ARG A 213 4.94 1.07 19.46
CA ARG A 213 4.31 1.70 20.62
C ARG A 213 4.53 0.93 21.92
N ALA A 214 4.56 -0.40 21.87
CA ALA A 214 4.84 -1.25 23.02
C ALA A 214 6.31 -1.19 23.47
N ASN A 215 7.22 -0.74 22.60
CA ASN A 215 8.66 -0.65 22.83
C ASN A 215 9.18 0.80 22.69
N ILE A 216 8.35 1.78 23.03
CA ILE A 216 8.67 3.22 22.88
C ILE A 216 9.84 3.68 23.76
N ASP A 217 10.10 2.95 24.83
CA ASP A 217 11.26 3.12 25.70
C ASP A 217 12.57 2.77 24.99
N LEU A 218 12.55 1.86 24.00
CA LEU A 218 13.71 1.47 23.20
C LEU A 218 13.88 2.29 21.92
N ILE A 219 12.80 2.88 21.41
CA ILE A 219 12.76 3.54 20.10
C ILE A 219 12.89 5.06 20.24
N LYS A 220 13.81 5.64 19.48
CA LYS A 220 14.03 7.08 19.36
C LYS A 220 13.13 7.72 18.31
N ALA A 221 13.01 7.07 17.15
CA ALA A 221 12.23 7.56 16.03
C ALA A 221 11.75 6.42 15.13
N GLU A 222 10.77 6.69 14.28
CA GLU A 222 10.39 5.85 13.15
C GLU A 222 10.79 6.56 11.86
N GLN A 223 11.64 5.93 11.06
CA GLN A 223 12.09 6.46 9.79
C GLN A 223 11.26 5.88 8.64
N TRP A 224 10.79 6.76 7.76
CA TRP A 224 10.12 6.36 6.53
C TRP A 224 11.14 5.92 5.48
N LEU A 225 10.89 4.76 4.84
CA LEU A 225 11.72 4.21 3.77
C LEU A 225 10.87 4.03 2.52
N ALA A 226 11.09 4.89 1.53
CA ALA A 226 10.41 4.85 0.25
C ALA A 226 11.04 3.79 -0.65
N THR A 227 10.22 3.08 -1.42
CA THR A 227 10.75 2.22 -2.48
C THR A 227 11.54 3.06 -3.49
N LEU A 228 12.75 2.65 -3.86
CA LEU A 228 13.62 3.41 -4.76
C LEU A 228 13.40 3.05 -6.25
N ASP A 229 12.22 3.35 -6.78
CA ASP A 229 11.91 3.14 -8.20
C ASP A 229 11.03 4.24 -8.82
N SER A 230 10.74 4.14 -10.14
CA SER A 230 9.95 5.15 -10.86
C SER A 230 8.45 5.12 -10.56
N ARG A 231 7.95 4.05 -9.93
CA ARG A 231 6.53 3.92 -9.57
C ARG A 231 6.24 4.42 -8.16
N THR A 232 7.26 4.80 -7.39
CA THR A 232 7.09 5.40 -6.06
C THR A 232 6.40 6.74 -6.17
N SER A 233 5.28 6.92 -5.48
CA SER A 233 4.46 8.13 -5.53
C SER A 233 5.20 9.34 -4.96
N SER A 234 4.83 10.55 -5.40
CA SER A 234 5.39 11.79 -4.83
C SER A 234 5.21 11.88 -3.31
N ILE A 235 4.07 11.39 -2.78
CA ILE A 235 3.80 11.31 -1.34
C ILE A 235 4.92 10.56 -0.61
N CYS A 236 5.37 9.43 -1.14
CA CYS A 236 6.42 8.60 -0.54
C CYS A 236 7.81 9.18 -0.78
N ARG A 237 8.11 9.66 -2.01
CA ARG A 237 9.41 10.25 -2.37
C ARG A 237 9.80 11.41 -1.46
N LEU A 238 8.82 12.26 -1.12
CA LEU A 238 9.04 13.43 -0.25
C LEU A 238 9.35 13.05 1.20
N ARG A 239 8.85 11.90 1.65
CA ARG A 239 8.98 11.43 3.02
C ARG A 239 10.19 10.53 3.22
N ASP A 240 10.93 10.22 2.17
CA ASP A 240 12.02 9.27 2.30
C ASP A 240 13.07 9.75 3.32
N HIS A 241 13.50 8.84 4.18
CA HIS A 241 14.34 9.03 5.37
C HIS A 241 13.85 10.06 6.40
N LYS A 242 12.63 10.60 6.25
CA LYS A 242 12.03 11.50 7.25
C LYS A 242 11.69 10.72 8.52
N GLN A 243 11.94 11.35 9.67
CA GLN A 243 11.85 10.73 10.98
C GLN A 243 10.66 11.28 11.76
N TYR A 244 10.00 10.39 12.48
CA TYR A 244 8.80 10.68 13.23
C TYR A 244 8.95 10.17 14.65
N THR A 245 8.36 10.85 15.63
CA THR A 245 8.33 10.35 17.00
C THR A 245 7.57 9.03 17.07
N PRO A 246 8.03 8.05 17.87
CA PRO A 246 7.38 6.76 17.95
C PRO A 246 5.98 6.88 18.58
N GLY A 247 5.01 6.18 18.00
CA GLY A 247 3.65 6.07 18.53
C GLY A 247 2.71 7.23 18.23
N ASP A 248 3.12 8.50 18.36
CA ASP A 248 2.31 9.68 18.00
C ASP A 248 2.68 10.31 16.65
N HIS A 249 3.77 9.83 16.03
CA HIS A 249 4.18 10.13 14.66
C HIS A 249 4.29 11.63 14.34
N LYS A 250 4.80 12.43 15.28
CA LYS A 250 5.10 13.85 15.04
C LYS A 250 6.37 13.97 14.20
N PRO A 251 6.38 14.82 13.17
CA PRO A 251 7.56 15.13 12.38
C PRO A 251 8.77 15.59 13.22
N ILE A 252 9.97 15.06 12.95
CA ILE A 252 11.22 15.46 13.61
C ILE A 252 12.06 16.26 12.61
N GLY A 253 12.19 17.57 12.83
CA GLY A 253 13.02 18.44 11.98
C GLY A 253 12.43 18.72 10.57
N HIS A 254 11.15 18.44 10.34
CA HIS A 254 10.41 18.78 9.12
C HIS A 254 8.91 18.97 9.42
N SER A 255 8.12 19.33 8.42
CA SER A 255 6.66 19.56 8.55
C SER A 255 5.79 18.48 7.92
N LEU A 256 6.38 17.58 7.12
CA LEU A 256 5.64 16.54 6.40
C LEU A 256 4.92 15.57 7.36
N PRO A 257 3.58 15.47 7.35
CA PRO A 257 2.84 14.61 8.27
C PRO A 257 3.01 13.11 7.91
N TRP A 258 2.87 12.25 8.92
CA TRP A 258 2.94 10.78 8.78
C TRP A 258 1.84 10.19 7.90
N LEU A 259 0.70 10.87 7.78
CA LEU A 259 -0.52 10.33 7.15
C LEU A 259 -0.93 9.02 7.85
N ALA A 260 -1.33 8.02 7.08
CA ALA A 260 -1.57 6.67 7.58
C ALA A 260 -0.27 5.87 7.77
N GLY A 261 0.91 6.40 7.44
CA GLY A 261 2.20 5.69 7.48
C GLY A 261 2.61 5.02 6.16
N PRO A 262 3.89 4.63 6.01
CA PRO A 262 4.38 3.95 4.82
C PRO A 262 3.73 2.57 4.67
N GLY A 263 3.45 2.18 3.43
CA GLY A 263 2.65 0.98 3.11
C GLY A 263 1.14 1.21 3.18
N ARG A 264 0.70 2.27 3.87
CA ARG A 264 -0.74 2.58 4.09
C ARG A 264 -1.17 3.96 3.58
N ALA A 265 -0.22 4.79 3.17
CA ALA A 265 -0.45 6.19 2.79
C ALA A 265 -1.39 6.37 1.60
N HIS A 266 -1.43 5.40 0.69
CA HIS A 266 -2.28 5.37 -0.50
C HIS A 266 -2.46 3.93 -0.97
N TRP A 267 -3.39 3.71 -1.90
CA TRP A 267 -3.58 2.43 -2.57
C TRP A 267 -2.26 1.85 -3.08
N GLN A 268 -2.03 0.57 -2.80
CA GLN A 268 -0.87 -0.19 -3.28
C GLN A 268 0.48 0.47 -2.95
N CYS A 269 0.56 1.16 -1.80
CA CYS A 269 1.81 1.75 -1.32
C CYS A 269 2.83 0.66 -0.99
N ARG A 270 4.07 0.84 -1.47
CA ARG A 270 5.16 -0.13 -1.34
C ARG A 270 6.29 0.26 -0.37
N SER A 271 6.23 1.49 0.13
CA SER A 271 7.16 2.00 1.14
C SER A 271 6.99 1.26 2.47
N CYS A 272 8.01 1.25 3.31
CA CYS A 272 7.95 0.74 4.68
C CYS A 272 8.51 1.78 5.67
N SER A 273 8.60 1.41 6.94
CA SER A 273 9.33 2.18 7.96
C SER A 273 10.26 1.27 8.73
N ALA A 274 11.35 1.85 9.21
CA ALA A 274 12.28 1.21 10.13
C ALA A 274 12.31 1.99 11.46
N PRO A 275 12.30 1.31 12.61
CA PRO A 275 12.54 1.95 13.89
C PRO A 275 14.02 2.33 14.01
N ILE A 276 14.28 3.50 14.58
CA ILE A 276 15.58 3.96 15.03
C ILE A 276 15.61 3.78 16.54
N THR A 277 16.53 2.98 17.05
CA THR A 277 16.71 2.75 18.49
C THR A 277 17.35 3.96 19.15
N LYS A 278 17.09 4.11 20.45
CA LYS A 278 17.87 5.02 21.29
C LYS A 278 19.33 4.54 21.37
N SER A 279 20.24 5.49 21.43
CA SER A 279 21.64 5.23 21.80
C SER A 279 21.73 4.71 23.23
N TRP A 280 22.88 4.15 23.60
CA TRP A 280 23.12 3.69 24.95
C TRP A 280 22.95 4.80 25.99
N GLU A 281 23.47 5.98 25.70
CA GLU A 281 23.35 7.17 26.55
C GLU A 281 21.87 7.56 26.74
N GLU A 282 21.09 7.56 25.66
CA GLU A 282 19.65 7.88 25.68
C GLU A 282 18.81 6.83 26.42
N LEU A 283 19.29 5.59 26.53
CA LEU A 283 18.64 4.55 27.34
C LEU A 283 18.90 4.72 28.84
N GLY A 284 19.81 5.60 29.26
CA GLY A 284 19.98 6.00 30.67
C GLY A 284 20.25 4.85 31.65
N GLY A 285 20.79 3.71 31.18
CA GLY A 285 20.99 2.51 31.99
C GLY A 285 19.76 1.60 32.13
N LEU A 286 18.81 1.64 31.20
CA LEU A 286 17.67 0.68 31.13
C LEU A 286 18.11 -0.78 31.02
N ALA A 287 19.30 -1.06 30.47
CA ALA A 287 20.05 -2.26 30.83
C ALA A 287 21.07 -1.86 31.91
N GLY A 288 21.23 -2.65 32.96
CA GLY A 288 22.19 -2.35 34.02
C GLY A 288 23.65 -2.20 33.55
N PRO A 289 24.61 -2.07 34.47
CA PRO A 289 26.03 -1.83 34.17
C PRO A 289 26.75 -2.92 33.33
N ASP A 290 26.06 -3.99 32.92
CA ASP A 290 26.61 -5.23 32.38
C ASP A 290 26.75 -5.28 30.84
N LEU A 291 26.44 -4.22 30.10
CA LEU A 291 26.71 -4.20 28.65
C LEU A 291 28.20 -3.98 28.35
N SER A 292 28.76 -4.83 27.48
CA SER A 292 30.11 -4.67 26.94
C SER A 292 30.24 -3.42 26.06
N ALA A 293 31.47 -2.94 25.85
CA ALA A 293 31.73 -1.83 24.95
C ALA A 293 31.26 -2.09 23.50
N THR A 294 31.25 -3.36 23.07
CA THR A 294 30.78 -3.76 21.73
C THR A 294 29.26 -3.69 21.62
N GLU A 295 28.53 -4.13 22.65
CA GLU A 295 27.07 -4.02 22.70
C GLU A 295 26.61 -2.56 22.72
N ARG A 296 27.28 -1.70 23.50
CA ARG A 296 27.02 -0.25 23.49
C ARG A 296 27.25 0.38 22.11
N ALA A 297 28.41 0.11 21.51
CA ALA A 297 28.75 0.62 20.19
C ALA A 297 27.77 0.19 19.10
N SER A 298 27.13 -0.99 19.24
CA SER A 298 26.12 -1.45 18.30
C SER A 298 24.82 -0.62 18.32
N MET A 299 24.48 -0.03 19.47
CA MET A 299 23.27 0.80 19.65
C MET A 299 23.47 2.25 19.20
N ASP A 300 24.71 2.74 19.26
CA ASP A 300 25.06 4.14 19.01
C ASP A 300 25.22 4.47 17.52
N GLY A 301 25.06 3.47 16.63
CA GLY A 301 25.22 3.69 15.21
C GLY A 301 24.06 4.47 14.60
N GLN A 302 24.39 5.30 13.62
CA GLN A 302 23.40 5.96 12.78
C GLN A 302 22.81 4.92 11.82
N VAL A 303 21.55 5.13 11.41
CA VAL A 303 21.01 4.42 10.23
C VAL A 303 21.92 4.79 9.04
N PRO A 304 22.26 3.88 8.12
CA PRO A 304 23.13 4.20 7.02
C PRO A 304 22.48 5.35 6.25
N ALA A 305 23.29 6.34 5.87
CA ALA A 305 22.90 7.31 4.85
C ALA A 305 22.89 6.68 3.45
N GLU A 306 22.64 5.36 3.36
CA GLU A 306 22.36 4.66 2.12
C GLU A 306 21.36 5.46 1.32
N LEU A 307 21.52 5.36 0.00
CA LEU A 307 21.04 6.29 -0.99
C LEU A 307 19.54 6.63 -0.83
N ASP A 308 19.21 7.76 -0.20
CA ASP A 308 17.82 8.24 -0.12
C ASP A 308 17.24 8.47 -1.52
N TYR A 309 15.93 8.61 -1.65
CA TYR A 309 15.25 8.76 -2.92
C TYR A 309 15.77 9.98 -3.69
N GLY A 310 16.14 11.05 -3.00
CA GLY A 310 16.76 12.23 -3.59
C GLY A 310 18.12 11.92 -4.21
N GLY A 311 18.99 11.25 -3.47
CA GLY A 311 20.30 10.81 -3.92
C GLY A 311 20.20 9.75 -5.01
N TRP A 312 19.28 8.80 -4.88
CA TRP A 312 19.00 7.77 -5.88
C TRP A 312 18.60 8.42 -7.18
N LEU A 313 17.64 9.35 -7.11
CA LEU A 313 17.15 10.07 -8.26
C LEU A 313 18.24 10.95 -8.89
N ALA A 314 19.05 11.63 -8.06
CA ALA A 314 20.15 12.47 -8.52
C ALA A 314 21.21 11.68 -9.30
N LYS A 315 21.46 10.41 -8.95
CA LYS A 315 22.36 9.51 -9.69
C LYS A 315 21.77 8.94 -10.98
N GLN A 316 20.46 9.08 -11.22
CA GLN A 316 19.83 8.58 -12.45
C GLN A 316 20.14 9.47 -13.67
N SER A 317 19.99 8.90 -14.87
CA SER A 317 20.12 9.66 -16.13
C SER A 317 19.07 10.78 -16.22
N ALA A 318 19.35 11.83 -17.01
CA ALA A 318 18.42 12.94 -17.20
C ALA A 318 17.04 12.47 -17.71
N ALA A 319 17.03 11.54 -18.67
CA ALA A 319 15.80 10.92 -19.18
C ALA A 319 15.00 10.23 -18.06
N ARG A 320 15.69 9.51 -17.16
CA ARG A 320 15.04 8.82 -16.05
C ARG A 320 14.50 9.79 -15.00
N GLN A 321 15.21 10.87 -14.71
CA GLN A 321 14.72 11.91 -13.81
C GLN A 321 13.49 12.63 -14.39
N ASP A 322 13.46 12.87 -15.69
CA ASP A 322 12.34 13.50 -16.39
C ASP A 322 11.12 12.55 -16.46
N GLU A 323 11.34 11.24 -16.58
CA GLU A 323 10.29 10.22 -16.44
C GLU A 323 9.66 10.26 -15.03
N VAL A 324 10.48 10.41 -13.98
CA VAL A 324 10.02 10.36 -12.58
C VAL A 324 9.34 11.66 -12.12
N LEU A 325 9.87 12.82 -12.51
CA LEU A 325 9.44 14.13 -12.00
C LEU A 325 8.66 14.98 -13.02
N GLY A 326 8.74 14.62 -14.30
CA GLY A 326 8.44 15.51 -15.41
C GLY A 326 9.63 16.42 -15.76
N PRO A 327 9.71 16.90 -17.01
CA PRO A 327 10.90 17.59 -17.55
C PRO A 327 11.24 18.88 -16.79
N THR A 328 10.24 19.67 -16.39
CA THR A 328 10.45 20.93 -15.66
C THR A 328 11.07 20.68 -14.28
N ARG A 329 10.53 19.74 -13.50
CA ARG A 329 11.05 19.44 -12.16
C ARG A 329 12.40 18.71 -12.22
N GLY A 330 12.61 17.84 -13.22
CA GLY A 330 13.91 17.25 -13.48
C GLY A 330 14.98 18.30 -13.79
N ALA A 331 14.66 19.31 -14.61
CA ALA A 331 15.55 20.43 -14.86
C ALA A 331 15.82 21.29 -13.61
N LEU A 332 14.81 21.54 -12.75
CA LEU A 332 15.01 22.24 -11.48
C LEU A 332 15.91 21.45 -10.50
N LEU A 333 15.79 20.13 -10.47
CA LEU A 333 16.67 19.26 -9.68
C LEU A 333 18.12 19.33 -10.18
N ARG A 334 18.35 19.17 -11.49
CA ARG A 334 19.69 19.11 -12.08
C ARG A 334 20.40 20.46 -12.16
N ARG A 335 19.69 21.50 -12.61
CA ARG A 335 20.24 22.81 -12.97
C ARG A 335 19.73 23.95 -12.10
N GLY A 336 18.52 23.80 -11.54
CA GLY A 336 17.92 24.80 -10.65
C GLY A 336 18.48 24.79 -9.23
N GLY A 337 19.21 23.73 -8.84
CA GLY A 337 19.72 23.55 -7.47
C GLY A 337 18.62 23.28 -6.45
N MET A 338 17.48 22.74 -6.87
CA MET A 338 16.38 22.38 -5.98
C MET A 338 16.50 20.94 -5.52
N THR A 339 16.17 20.68 -4.26
CA THR A 339 16.02 19.33 -3.69
C THR A 339 14.57 18.87 -3.72
N LEU A 340 14.30 17.57 -3.59
CA LEU A 340 12.95 17.00 -3.68
C LEU A 340 11.97 17.61 -2.67
N ASP A 341 12.40 17.91 -1.45
CA ASP A 341 11.57 18.52 -0.40
C ASP A 341 11.01 19.88 -0.82
N LYS A 342 11.69 20.60 -1.73
CA LYS A 342 11.23 21.90 -2.25
C LYS A 342 10.10 21.78 -3.27
N PHE A 343 9.77 20.56 -3.70
CA PHE A 343 8.66 20.32 -4.62
C PHE A 343 7.31 20.16 -3.92
N ALA A 344 7.25 20.29 -2.60
CA ALA A 344 6.02 20.19 -1.82
C ALA A 344 5.87 21.33 -0.80
N ASN A 345 4.65 21.53 -0.33
CA ASN A 345 4.39 22.39 0.83
C ASN A 345 4.64 21.64 2.15
N ASP A 346 4.42 22.36 3.25
CA ASP A 346 4.49 21.87 4.63
C ASP A 346 3.52 20.70 4.91
N LYS A 347 2.41 20.63 4.18
CA LYS A 347 1.44 19.52 4.25
C LYS A 347 1.86 18.29 3.42
N GLY A 348 2.99 18.35 2.72
CA GLY A 348 3.46 17.29 1.81
C GLY A 348 2.63 17.17 0.53
N VAL A 349 1.88 18.21 0.18
CA VAL A 349 1.19 18.33 -1.12
C VAL A 349 2.18 18.87 -2.13
N GLN A 350 2.33 18.16 -3.24
CA GLN A 350 3.22 18.57 -4.32
C GLN A 350 2.77 19.90 -4.93
N LEU A 351 3.69 20.85 -5.03
CA LEU A 351 3.43 22.18 -5.59
C LEU A 351 3.21 22.09 -7.11
N THR A 352 2.30 22.89 -7.63
CA THR A 352 2.13 23.08 -9.08
C THR A 352 3.36 23.76 -9.68
N LEU A 353 3.54 23.69 -11.00
CA LEU A 353 4.68 24.38 -11.65
C LEU A 353 4.60 25.90 -11.46
N ASP A 354 3.40 26.47 -11.43
CA ASP A 354 3.20 27.91 -11.21
C ASP A 354 3.56 28.31 -9.78
N GLN A 355 3.14 27.52 -8.79
CA GLN A 355 3.53 27.73 -7.39
C GLN A 355 5.06 27.60 -7.21
N LEU A 356 5.70 26.66 -7.91
CA LEU A 356 7.15 26.52 -7.88
C LEU A 356 7.84 27.72 -8.51
N ARG A 357 7.31 28.24 -9.63
CA ARG A 357 7.85 29.41 -10.33
C ARG A 357 7.74 30.67 -9.49
N GLU A 358 6.58 30.89 -8.87
CA GLU A 358 6.34 32.03 -7.98
C GLU A 358 7.29 32.01 -6.78
N ARG A 359 7.46 30.85 -6.15
CA ARG A 359 8.29 30.70 -4.94
C ARG A 359 9.80 30.63 -5.22
N ASN A 360 10.20 30.17 -6.41
CA ASN A 360 11.59 29.83 -6.73
C ASN A 360 12.02 30.39 -8.09
N ALA A 361 11.62 31.61 -8.44
CA ALA A 361 11.93 32.23 -9.74
C ALA A 361 13.43 32.18 -10.11
N ALA A 362 14.32 32.35 -9.10
CA ALA A 362 15.76 32.22 -9.30
C ALA A 362 16.21 30.82 -9.74
N ALA A 363 15.55 29.75 -9.25
CA ALA A 363 15.85 28.37 -9.65
C ALA A 363 15.42 28.08 -11.09
N PHE A 364 14.29 28.64 -11.53
CA PHE A 364 13.84 28.56 -12.92
C PHE A 364 14.82 29.26 -13.86
N LYS A 365 15.25 30.48 -13.51
CA LYS A 365 16.27 31.21 -14.26
C LYS A 365 17.58 30.43 -14.36
N ARG A 366 18.05 29.82 -13.26
CA ARG A 366 19.25 28.94 -13.28
C ARG A 366 19.06 27.70 -14.15
N ALA A 367 17.86 27.13 -14.16
CA ALA A 367 17.53 25.93 -14.93
C ALA A 367 17.30 26.21 -16.44
N GLY A 368 17.15 27.49 -16.83
CA GLY A 368 16.93 27.92 -18.22
C GLY A 368 15.53 27.61 -18.74
N ILE A 369 14.51 27.63 -17.86
CA ILE A 369 13.11 27.25 -18.14
C ILE A 369 12.08 28.18 -17.48
#